data_AF-A0A3D4NSN3-F1
#
_entry.id   AF-A0A3D4NSN3-F1
#
_cell.length_a   1.000
_cell.length_b   1.000
_cell.length_c   1.000
_cell.angle_alpha   90.00
_cell.angle_beta   90.00
_cell.angle_gamma   90.00
#
_symmetry.space_group_name_H-M   'P 1'
#
loop_
_entity.id
_entity.type
_entity.pdbx_description
1 polymer ?
#
loop_
_entity_poly.entity_id
_entity_poly.type
_entity_poly.pdbx_seq_one_letter_code
_entity_poly.pdbx_strand_id
1 'polypeptide(L)'
;GKSTLLRAMGHLWPAGHGSIRLPAARYLFLPQKPYLPIGTLRDALSYPQAGDTYPHERYVHVLETCRLPHLVSRLDEANHWQRMLSPGE
;
A
#
# COMPACT_ATOMS: atom_id res chain seq x y z
N GLY A 1 1.70 19.68 -13.54
CA GLY A 1 1.43 18.73 -14.64
C GLY A 1 1.27 17.30 -14.15
N LYS A 2 2.35 16.63 -13.73
CA LYS A 2 2.37 15.18 -13.40
C LYS A 2 1.33 14.75 -12.35
N SER A 3 1.30 15.39 -11.19
CA SER A 3 0.36 15.03 -10.11
C SER A 3 -1.10 15.30 -10.48
N THR A 4 -1.35 16.34 -11.28
CA THR A 4 -2.68 16.65 -11.83
C THR A 4 -3.15 15.56 -12.78
N LEU A 5 -2.26 15.06 -13.65
CA LEU A 5 -2.57 13.94 -14.56
C LEU A 5 -2.92 12.66 -13.78
N LEU A 6 -2.12 12.29 -12.78
CA LEU A 6 -2.41 11.11 -11.95
C LEU A 6 -3.75 11.25 -11.20
N ARG A 7 -4.06 12.45 -10.69
CA ARG A 7 -5.36 12.74 -10.07
C ARG A 7 -6.51 12.63 -11.07
N ALA A 8 -6.34 13.09 -12.31
CA ALA A 8 -7.35 12.95 -13.35
C ALA A 8 -7.58 11.48 -13.73
N MET A 9 -6.50 10.69 -13.85
CA MET A 9 -6.59 9.24 -14.07
C MET A 9 -7.30 8.51 -12.93
N GLY A 10 -7.12 8.96 -11.68
CA GLY A 10 -7.81 8.41 -10.51
C GLY A 10 -9.22 8.96 -10.26
N HIS A 11 -9.80 9.75 -11.19
CA HIS A 11 -11.08 10.44 -11.01
C HIS A 11 -11.16 11.43 -9.83
N LEU A 12 -10.01 11.93 -9.37
CA LEU A 12 -9.88 12.88 -8.25
C LEU A 12 -9.75 14.35 -8.72
N TRP A 13 -9.85 14.61 -10.02
CA TRP A 13 -9.71 15.96 -10.59
C TRP A 13 -10.97 16.36 -11.36
N PRO A 14 -11.77 17.32 -10.86
CA PRO A 14 -13.08 17.63 -11.42
C PRO A 14 -13.04 18.58 -12.62
N ALA A 15 -11.91 19.26 -12.87
CA ALA A 15 -11.81 20.28 -13.90
C ALA A 15 -11.20 19.74 -15.20
N GLY A 16 -11.96 19.79 -16.30
CA GLY A 16 -11.51 19.41 -17.64
C GLY A 16 -12.55 18.57 -18.38
N HIS A 17 -12.35 18.38 -19.68
CA HIS A 17 -13.22 17.58 -20.53
C HIS A 17 -12.36 16.66 -21.41
N GLY A 18 -12.83 15.44 -21.67
CA GLY A 18 -12.13 14.43 -22.46
C GLY A 18 -12.33 13.02 -21.90
N SER A 19 -11.58 12.05 -22.43
CA SER A 19 -11.63 10.65 -21.97
C SER A 19 -10.24 10.11 -21.69
N ILE A 20 -10.08 9.41 -20.56
CA ILE A 20 -8.87 8.67 -20.20
C ILE A 20 -9.22 7.18 -20.27
N ARG A 21 -8.46 6.41 -21.03
CA ARG A 21 -8.58 4.94 -21.07
C ARG A 21 -7.52 4.33 -20.17
N LEU A 22 -7.94 3.55 -19.19
CA LEU A 22 -7.06 2.81 -18.29
C LEU A 22 -7.02 1.32 -18.68
N PRO A 23 -5.97 0.58 -18.32
CA PRO A 23 -5.92 -0.86 -18.55
C PRO A 23 -7.11 -1.57 -17.90
N ALA A 24 -7.61 -2.63 -18.54
CA ALA A 24 -8.59 -3.52 -17.92
C ALA A 24 -8.01 -4.38 -16.78
N ALA A 25 -6.68 -4.47 -16.70
CA ALA A 25 -5.97 -5.13 -15.62
C ALA A 25 -6.04 -4.31 -14.31
N ARG A 26 -5.76 -4.96 -13.18
CA ARG A 26 -5.66 -4.27 -11.89
C ARG A 26 -4.48 -3.29 -11.88
N TYR A 27 -4.73 -2.09 -11.38
CA TYR A 27 -3.72 -1.06 -11.18
C TYR A 27 -3.93 -0.39 -9.81
N LEU A 28 -2.86 0.23 -9.29
CA LEU A 28 -2.86 0.98 -8.05
C LEU A 28 -2.17 2.34 -8.27
N PHE A 29 -2.67 3.37 -7.59
CA PHE A 29 -2.01 4.66 -7.50
C PHE A 29 -1.30 4.77 -6.16
N LEU A 30 0.01 5.00 -6.19
CA LEU A 30 0.80 5.22 -4.98
C LEU A 30 0.86 6.73 -4.67
N PRO A 31 0.45 7.16 -3.45
CA PRO A 31 0.62 8.54 -3.03
C PRO A 31 2.10 8.86 -2.83
N GLN A 32 2.44 10.16 -2.89
CA GLN A 32 3.79 10.62 -2.59
C GLN A 32 4.20 10.35 -1.13
N LYS A 33 3.24 10.40 -0.20
CA LYS A 33 3.45 10.00 1.20
C LYS A 33 2.76 8.65 1.42
N PRO A 34 3.50 7.58 1.78
CA PRO A 34 2.89 6.29 2.04
C PRO A 34 1.92 6.40 3.22
N TYR A 35 0.87 5.58 3.16
CA TYR A 35 -0.12 5.43 4.22
C TYR A 35 -0.10 3.97 4.67
N LEU A 36 -0.02 3.75 5.98
CA LEU A 36 -0.21 2.44 6.58
C LEU A 36 -1.37 2.52 7.58
N PRO A 37 -2.36 1.61 7.51
CA PRO A 37 -3.47 1.59 8.46
C PRO A 37 -2.98 1.30 9.88
N ILE A 38 -3.77 1.75 10.86
CA ILE A 38 -3.62 1.33 12.26
C ILE A 38 -4.22 -0.07 12.37
N GLY A 39 -3.45 -1.03 12.87
CA GLY A 39 -3.85 -2.43 12.91
C GLY A 39 -2.64 -3.35 13.01
N THR A 40 -2.85 -4.63 12.71
CA THR A 40 -1.75 -5.60 12.66
C THR A 40 -0.81 -5.26 11.52
N LEU A 41 0.44 -5.73 11.59
CA LEU A 41 1.35 -5.58 10.45
C LEU A 41 0.81 -6.31 9.20
N ARG A 42 0.06 -7.41 9.38
CA ARG A 42 -0.63 -8.06 8.26
C ARG A 42 -1.67 -7.17 7.60
N ASP A 43 -2.44 -6.41 8.36
CA ASP A 43 -3.40 -5.45 7.81
C ASP A 43 -2.67 -4.38 7.00
N ALA A 44 -1.54 -3.90 7.50
CA ALA A 44 -0.72 -2.93 6.81
C ALA A 44 -0.11 -3.48 5.50
N LEU A 45 0.41 -4.72 5.51
CA LEU A 45 0.98 -5.37 4.33
C LEU A 45 -0.06 -5.79 3.29
N SER A 46 -1.30 -6.06 3.72
CA SER A 46 -2.37 -6.54 2.84
C SER A 46 -3.24 -5.43 2.28
N TYR A 47 -3.13 -4.21 2.83
CA TYR A 47 -3.95 -3.07 2.41
C TYR A 47 -3.98 -2.92 0.88
N PRO A 48 -5.16 -2.82 0.24
CA PRO A 48 -6.49 -2.58 0.84
C PRO A 48 -7.28 -3.84 1.21
N GLN A 49 -6.68 -5.02 1.14
CA GLN A 49 -7.30 -6.30 1.51
C GLN A 49 -7.14 -6.57 3.01
N ALA A 50 -7.87 -7.55 3.54
CA ALA A 50 -7.80 -7.94 4.94
C ALA A 50 -6.48 -8.67 5.27
N GLY A 51 -6.00 -8.56 6.52
CA GLY A 51 -4.75 -9.19 6.97
C GLY A 51 -4.72 -10.72 6.98
N ASP A 52 -5.85 -11.39 6.76
CA ASP A 52 -5.99 -12.84 6.63
C ASP A 52 -6.10 -13.31 5.17
N THR A 53 -5.97 -12.39 4.20
CA THR A 53 -6.10 -12.69 2.76
C THR A 53 -5.04 -13.68 2.27
N TYR A 54 -3.84 -13.66 2.86
CA TYR A 54 -2.71 -14.47 2.42
C TYR A 54 -2.25 -15.44 3.53
N PRO A 55 -1.64 -16.58 3.19
CA PRO A 55 -1.04 -17.47 4.18
C PRO A 55 0.18 -16.80 4.84
N HIS A 56 0.50 -17.20 6.08
CA HIS A 56 1.62 -16.64 6.85
C HIS A 56 2.94 -16.60 6.05
N GLU A 57 3.24 -17.68 5.33
CA GLU A 57 4.47 -17.84 4.55
C GLU A 57 4.64 -16.77 3.46
N ARG A 58 3.51 -16.25 2.93
CA ARG A 58 3.53 -15.16 1.96
C ARG A 58 4.02 -13.85 2.59
N TYR A 59 3.61 -13.57 3.83
CA TYR A 59 4.05 -12.37 4.55
C TYR A 59 5.54 -12.45 4.90
N VAL A 60 6.01 -13.60 5.36
CA VAL A 60 7.43 -13.84 5.64
C VAL A 60 8.26 -13.60 4.37
N HIS A 61 7.87 -14.22 3.26
CA HIS A 61 8.58 -14.08 2.00
C HIS A 61 8.62 -12.62 1.48
N VAL A 62 7.53 -11.87 1.63
CA VAL A 62 7.50 -10.44 1.24
C VAL A 62 8.42 -9.62 2.12
N LEU A 63 8.40 -9.82 3.44
CA LEU A 63 9.29 -9.11 4.36
C LEU A 63 10.76 -9.43 4.09
N GLU A 64 11.11 -10.68 3.76
CA GLU A 64 12.47 -11.06 3.34
C GLU A 64 12.87 -10.36 2.04
N THR A 65 12.00 -10.38 1.03
CA THR A 65 12.24 -9.75 -0.28
C THR A 65 12.42 -8.24 -0.14
N CYS A 66 11.67 -7.61 0.78
CA CYS A 66 11.78 -6.19 1.11
C CYS A 66 12.93 -5.87 2.07
N ARG A 67 13.73 -6.86 2.50
CA ARG A 67 14.83 -6.70 3.47
C ARG A 67 14.39 -6.22 4.85
N LEU A 68 13.19 -6.62 5.27
CA LEU A 68 12.58 -6.38 6.58
C LEU A 68 12.32 -7.67 7.40
N PRO A 69 13.22 -8.69 7.40
CA PRO A 69 12.94 -9.96 8.07
C PRO A 69 12.75 -9.81 9.59
N HIS A 70 13.31 -8.76 10.19
CA HIS A 70 13.17 -8.46 11.61
C HIS A 70 11.72 -8.14 12.04
N LEU A 71 10.82 -7.85 11.10
CA LEU A 71 9.40 -7.60 11.38
C LEU A 71 8.55 -8.87 11.38
N VAL A 72 9.09 -10.03 10.98
CA VAL A 72 8.33 -11.30 10.87
C VAL A 72 7.73 -11.71 12.21
N SER A 73 8.48 -11.58 13.30
CA SER A 73 8.01 -11.90 14.65
C SER A 73 6.90 -10.96 15.15
N ARG A 74 6.66 -9.85 14.45
CA ARG A 74 5.73 -8.78 14.83
C ARG A 74 4.49 -8.72 13.95
N LEU A 75 4.28 -9.73 13.09
CA LEU A 75 3.20 -9.74 12.09
C LEU A 75 1.80 -9.51 12.70
N ASP A 76 1.56 -10.09 13.87
CA ASP A 76 0.28 -10.06 14.57
C ASP A 76 0.17 -8.91 15.59
N GLU A 77 1.20 -8.06 15.71
CA GLU A 77 1.17 -6.91 16.61
C GLU A 77 0.34 -5.77 16.03
N ALA A 78 -0.66 -5.31 16.78
CA ALA A 78 -1.43 -4.11 16.44
C ALA A 78 -0.66 -2.84 16.85
N ASN A 79 -0.32 -1.99 15.89
CA ASN A 79 0.46 -0.77 16.12
C ASN A 79 0.13 0.34 15.11
N HIS A 80 0.69 1.53 15.34
CA HIS A 80 0.71 2.62 14.36
C HIS A 80 1.97 2.55 13.51
N TRP A 81 2.07 1.54 12.62
CA TRP A 81 3.28 1.20 11.85
C TRP A 81 3.90 2.38 11.09
N GLN A 82 3.09 3.29 10.54
CA GLN A 82 3.58 4.51 9.87
C GLN A 82 4.45 5.42 10.76
N ARG A 83 4.32 5.36 12.09
CA ARG A 83 5.15 6.11 13.04
C ARG A 83 6.37 5.32 13.52
N MET A 84 6.34 4.00 13.37
CA MET A 84 7.37 3.10 13.86
C MET A 84 8.44 2.83 12.82
N LEU A 85 8.02 2.66 11.57
CA LEU A 85 8.91 2.42 10.45
C LEU A 85 9.53 3.73 9.99
N SER A 86 10.80 3.67 9.59
CA SER A 86 11.42 4.81 8.92
C SER A 86 10.83 5.00 7.52
N PRO A 87 10.98 6.17 6.88
CA PRO A 87 10.45 6.39 5.53
C PRO A 87 11.02 5.47 4.44
N GLY A 88 12.12 4.76 4.70
CA GLY A 88 12.75 3.82 3.77
C GLY A 88 12.36 2.36 4.00
N GLU A 89 11.57 2.08 5.03
CA GLU A 89 11.02 0.77 5.38
C GLU A 89 9.51 0.73 5.06
#